data_AF-A0A7J4PD99-F1
#
_entry.id   AF-A0A7J4PD99-F1
#
_cell.length_a   1.000
_cell.length_b   1.000
_cell.length_c   1.000
_cell.angle_alpha   90.00
_cell.angle_beta   90.00
_cell.angle_gamma   90.00
#
_symmetry.space_group_name_H-M   'P 1'
#
loop_
_entity.id
_entity.type
_entity.pdbx_description
1 polymer ?
#
loop_
_entity_poly.entity_id
_entity_poly.type
_entity_poly.pdbx_seq_one_letter_code
_entity_poly.pdbx_strand_id
1 'polypeptide(L)'
;MTTYTRQPIVAVLGHIDHGKTTLLDQIRGSSVAAREAGAITQHIGATEVSIKVINEICSSILGKTRFKIPGLLFIDTPGHQAFVSLRKRGGALADLAVLVVDINEGFKPQTIESLNILKQYKTPFLVAANKIDLIPHWKSLKGAFSRRLSQQDELASQTFNDRFYELVGGLYKRKFQANLYDAIKDFRKNLAVVPVSAKTGEGIPELLMVLSGLAQKYLEKQLRTPMTAPARGSILEVKEEKGWGTTMDIIIHHGKIKDMDTIVVGTKKDPIVTSIRALLRPKPMLKGEKSVFVKVQEVSAAAGVKICAPNTGEALPGSSLEVVENNLEEVINRIKNESRIDIRLEDEGIIIKTDTLGSLEALAYQLQDKKTPFRVAEVGNVSHKDVVNASTNTDPLHRVIIGFNVNVLPDAKEEIRDYKVELILGSVIYTLLERHDDWVKKKKEEIEALKKEALIYPAVIRFLENCAFRLSKPAIIGVRVLSGSIKTDERLMRDDGTVVGKIKSIQSEKKSLQKAIQGAEVAIAITKAVVGRNIKEEDILFVDIPEGDAKKLSQMELTYDEREALDKILEIKRKENRFWGI
;
A
#
# COMPACT_ATOMS: atom_id res chain seq x y z
N MET A 1 -1.97 -37.51 -23.46
CA MET A 1 -2.94 -36.44 -23.77
C MET A 1 -2.25 -35.42 -24.66
N THR A 2 -2.88 -35.00 -25.75
CA THR A 2 -2.38 -33.95 -26.64
C THR A 2 -2.41 -32.60 -25.94
N THR A 3 -1.28 -31.88 -25.96
CA THR A 3 -1.11 -30.56 -25.35
C THR A 3 -0.73 -29.53 -26.41
N TYR A 4 -1.15 -28.29 -26.23
CA TYR A 4 -0.66 -27.15 -27.00
C TYR A 4 0.06 -26.15 -26.10
N THR A 5 1.00 -25.40 -26.65
CA THR A 5 1.68 -24.31 -25.92
C THR A 5 0.91 -23.03 -26.18
N ARG A 6 0.43 -22.36 -25.12
CA ARG A 6 -0.21 -21.05 -25.24
C ARG A 6 0.80 -19.92 -25.31
N GLN A 7 0.35 -18.74 -25.73
CA GLN A 7 1.18 -17.53 -25.67
C GLN A 7 1.47 -17.18 -24.20
N PRO A 8 2.69 -16.71 -23.88
CA PRO A 8 2.96 -16.08 -22.60
C PRO A 8 2.20 -14.76 -22.53
N ILE A 9 1.63 -14.50 -21.37
CA ILE A 9 0.94 -13.27 -21.05
C ILE A 9 1.93 -12.33 -20.37
N VAL A 10 2.06 -11.12 -20.91
CA VAL A 10 3.04 -10.11 -20.49
C VAL A 10 2.34 -8.88 -19.95
N ALA A 11 2.45 -8.63 -18.65
CA ALA A 11 1.94 -7.40 -18.05
C ALA A 11 2.90 -6.22 -18.26
N VAL A 12 2.38 -5.04 -18.59
CA VAL A 12 3.19 -3.81 -18.68
C VAL A 12 2.91 -2.90 -17.48
N LEU A 13 3.93 -2.69 -16.65
CA LEU A 13 3.86 -1.96 -15.38
C LEU A 13 4.73 -0.70 -15.45
N GLY A 14 4.54 0.22 -14.52
CA GLY A 14 5.31 1.47 -14.46
C GLY A 14 4.47 2.65 -14.02
N HIS A 15 5.13 3.76 -13.70
CA HIS A 15 4.47 4.99 -13.29
C HIS A 15 3.63 5.62 -14.41
N ILE A 16 2.71 6.51 -14.03
CA ILE A 16 2.04 7.43 -14.94
C ILE A 16 3.10 8.17 -15.76
N ASP A 17 2.84 8.36 -17.06
CA ASP A 17 3.70 9.06 -18.02
C ASP A 17 5.10 8.47 -18.28
N HIS A 18 5.46 7.34 -17.68
CA HIS A 18 6.69 6.61 -18.06
C HIS A 18 6.60 5.94 -19.44
N GLY A 19 5.44 6.01 -20.12
CA GLY A 19 5.28 5.60 -21.52
C GLY A 19 4.83 4.16 -21.75
N LYS A 20 4.07 3.56 -20.82
CA LYS A 20 3.49 2.20 -20.96
C LYS A 20 2.63 2.06 -22.22
N THR A 21 1.64 2.94 -22.38
CA THR A 21 0.71 2.93 -23.52
C THR A 21 1.44 3.21 -24.82
N THR A 22 2.34 4.19 -24.84
CA THR A 22 3.19 4.50 -26.01
C THR A 22 4.07 3.30 -26.40
N LEU A 23 4.62 2.56 -25.43
CA LEU A 23 5.41 1.36 -25.70
C LEU A 23 4.57 0.29 -26.39
N LEU A 24 3.35 0.06 -25.89
CA LEU A 24 2.41 -0.89 -26.50
C LEU A 24 1.95 -0.43 -27.89
N ASP A 25 1.67 0.86 -28.08
CA ASP A 25 1.36 1.46 -29.38
C ASP A 25 2.49 1.26 -30.38
N GLN A 26 3.74 1.40 -29.94
CA GLN A 26 4.90 1.22 -30.82
C GLN A 26 5.09 -0.24 -31.23
N ILE A 27 4.88 -1.18 -30.30
CA ILE A 27 4.88 -2.62 -30.60
C ILE A 27 3.76 -2.96 -31.59
N ARG A 28 2.57 -2.34 -31.43
CA ARG A 28 1.46 -2.45 -32.39
C ARG A 28 1.84 -1.88 -33.76
N GLY A 29 2.29 -0.63 -33.82
CA GLY A 29 2.55 0.12 -35.05
C GLY A 29 3.69 -0.45 -35.89
N SER A 30 4.76 -0.92 -35.24
CA SER A 30 5.89 -1.61 -35.91
C SER A 30 5.43 -2.84 -36.68
N SER A 31 4.31 -3.43 -36.29
CA SER A 31 3.78 -4.66 -36.85
C SER A 31 2.70 -4.41 -37.92
N VAL A 32 1.97 -3.29 -37.83
CA VAL A 32 1.05 -2.85 -38.91
C VAL A 32 1.84 -2.46 -40.16
N ALA A 33 3.05 -1.90 -39.99
CA ALA A 33 3.97 -1.62 -41.09
C ALA A 33 4.42 -2.88 -41.85
N ALA A 34 4.37 -4.07 -41.21
CA ALA A 34 4.74 -5.37 -41.80
C ALA A 34 3.68 -5.96 -42.76
N ARG A 35 2.61 -5.20 -43.12
CA ARG A 35 1.67 -5.49 -44.22
C ARG A 35 0.84 -6.80 -44.16
N GLU A 36 0.80 -7.54 -43.05
CA GLU A 36 -0.13 -8.67 -42.89
C GLU A 36 -1.40 -8.26 -42.12
N ALA A 37 -2.54 -8.19 -42.83
CA ALA A 37 -3.85 -8.02 -42.21
C ALA A 37 -4.16 -9.23 -41.30
N GLY A 38 -4.21 -9.00 -39.98
CA GLY A 38 -4.58 -10.02 -38.98
C GLY A 38 -3.45 -10.50 -38.06
N ALA A 39 -2.21 -10.03 -38.21
CA ALA A 39 -1.07 -10.49 -37.40
C ALA A 39 -0.99 -9.89 -35.98
N ILE A 40 -1.70 -8.77 -35.74
CA ILE A 40 -1.90 -8.14 -34.43
C ILE A 40 -3.37 -7.73 -34.29
N THR A 41 -4.00 -8.11 -33.18
CA THR A 41 -5.33 -7.65 -32.80
C THR A 41 -5.31 -7.12 -31.37
N GLN A 42 -5.82 -5.92 -31.18
CA GLN A 42 -6.05 -5.34 -29.85
C GLN A 42 -7.41 -5.83 -29.35
N HIS A 43 -7.42 -6.50 -28.20
CA HIS A 43 -8.62 -7.00 -27.56
C HIS A 43 -8.62 -6.52 -26.13
N ILE A 44 -9.63 -5.75 -25.69
CA ILE A 44 -10.05 -5.81 -24.28
C ILE A 44 -8.89 -5.55 -23.30
N GLY A 45 -8.19 -4.42 -23.46
CA GLY A 45 -7.00 -4.11 -22.65
C GLY A 45 -5.80 -5.06 -22.87
N ALA A 46 -5.74 -5.78 -23.99
CA ALA A 46 -4.66 -6.68 -24.36
C ALA A 46 -4.28 -6.57 -25.85
N THR A 47 -3.04 -6.92 -26.19
CA THR A 47 -2.47 -6.86 -27.54
C THR A 47 -1.76 -8.17 -27.85
N GLU A 48 -2.21 -8.88 -28.88
CA GLU A 48 -1.57 -10.12 -29.35
C GLU A 48 -0.50 -9.80 -30.40
N VAL A 49 0.73 -10.28 -30.18
CA VAL A 49 1.85 -10.18 -31.13
C VAL A 49 2.24 -11.58 -31.55
N SER A 50 1.97 -11.95 -32.81
CA SER A 50 2.29 -13.29 -33.31
C SER A 50 3.80 -13.54 -33.38
N ILE A 51 4.19 -14.82 -33.31
CA ILE A 51 5.60 -15.21 -33.40
C ILE A 51 6.26 -14.82 -34.72
N LYS A 52 5.49 -14.77 -35.83
CA LYS A 52 5.99 -14.37 -37.14
C LYS A 52 6.49 -12.92 -37.09
N VAL A 53 5.64 -12.04 -36.56
CA VAL A 53 5.95 -10.61 -36.36
C VAL A 53 7.15 -10.42 -35.43
N ILE A 54 7.20 -11.15 -34.31
CA ILE A 54 8.34 -11.07 -33.38
C ILE A 54 9.65 -11.46 -34.09
N ASN A 55 9.65 -12.58 -34.84
CA ASN A 55 10.83 -13.03 -35.57
C ASN A 55 11.25 -12.06 -36.69
N GLU A 56 10.30 -11.36 -37.31
CA GLU A 56 10.57 -10.32 -38.31
C GLU A 56 11.19 -9.06 -37.67
N ILE A 57 10.60 -8.54 -36.59
CA ILE A 57 11.11 -7.37 -35.86
C ILE A 57 12.52 -7.66 -35.33
N CYS A 58 12.74 -8.86 -34.78
CA CYS A 58 14.02 -9.28 -34.24
C CYS A 58 14.99 -9.84 -35.28
N SER A 59 14.65 -9.86 -36.58
CA SER A 59 15.45 -10.50 -37.64
C SER A 59 16.88 -9.98 -37.72
N SER A 60 17.07 -8.67 -37.53
CA SER A 60 18.37 -8.00 -37.56
C SER A 60 19.29 -8.39 -36.40
N ILE A 61 18.73 -8.96 -35.33
CA ILE A 61 19.46 -9.33 -34.10
C ILE A 61 19.62 -10.85 -33.99
N LEU A 62 18.58 -11.63 -34.33
CA LEU A 62 18.56 -13.09 -34.18
C LEU A 62 19.37 -13.84 -35.24
N GLY A 63 19.69 -13.20 -36.37
CA GLY A 63 20.30 -13.87 -37.51
C GLY A 63 19.42 -15.02 -38.03
N LYS A 64 19.94 -16.27 -37.97
CA LYS A 64 19.22 -17.48 -38.38
C LYS A 64 18.32 -18.08 -37.29
N THR A 65 18.46 -17.66 -36.05
CA THR A 65 17.69 -18.21 -34.92
C THR A 65 16.24 -17.73 -35.00
N ARG A 66 15.30 -18.59 -34.59
CA ARG A 66 13.87 -18.25 -34.54
C ARG A 66 13.27 -18.74 -33.23
N PHE A 67 12.38 -17.94 -32.67
CA PHE A 67 11.58 -18.33 -31.51
C PHE A 67 10.45 -19.29 -31.92
N LYS A 68 10.06 -20.18 -31.01
CA LYS A 68 9.09 -21.28 -31.21
C LYS A 68 7.80 -21.11 -30.40
N ILE A 69 7.77 -20.18 -29.46
CA ILE A 69 6.53 -19.81 -28.75
C ILE A 69 5.49 -19.27 -29.75
N PRO A 70 4.18 -19.40 -29.52
CA PRO A 70 3.17 -18.99 -30.50
C PRO A 70 3.06 -17.45 -30.70
N GLY A 71 3.56 -16.66 -29.77
CA GLY A 71 3.46 -15.20 -29.76
C GLY A 71 3.64 -14.65 -28.35
N LEU A 72 3.24 -13.40 -28.13
CA LEU A 72 3.15 -12.75 -26.81
C LEU A 72 1.79 -12.04 -26.71
N LEU A 73 1.08 -12.25 -25.60
CA LEU A 73 -0.14 -11.50 -25.26
C LEU A 73 0.22 -10.42 -24.25
N PHE A 74 0.32 -9.16 -24.69
CA PHE A 74 0.54 -8.04 -23.78
C PHE A 74 -0.78 -7.61 -23.13
N ILE A 75 -0.77 -7.28 -21.85
CA ILE A 75 -1.90 -6.68 -21.16
C ILE A 75 -1.57 -5.22 -20.86
N ASP A 76 -2.38 -4.34 -21.44
CA ASP A 76 -2.44 -2.91 -21.17
C ASP A 76 -3.32 -2.71 -19.93
N THR A 77 -2.71 -2.77 -18.74
CA THR A 77 -3.45 -2.52 -17.50
C THR A 77 -3.56 -1.01 -17.29
N PRO A 78 -4.76 -0.40 -17.41
CA PRO A 78 -4.96 0.95 -16.91
C PRO A 78 -4.86 0.90 -15.37
N GLY A 79 -3.82 1.54 -14.84
CA GLY A 79 -3.54 1.54 -13.41
C GLY A 79 -2.96 0.22 -12.87
N HIS A 80 -2.16 0.33 -11.81
CA HIS A 80 -1.61 -0.79 -11.05
C HIS A 80 -2.67 -1.74 -10.45
N GLN A 81 -3.95 -1.35 -10.41
CA GLN A 81 -5.03 -2.02 -9.68
C GLN A 81 -5.45 -3.35 -10.31
N ALA A 82 -5.47 -3.39 -11.65
CA ALA A 82 -5.76 -4.62 -12.39
C ALA A 82 -4.72 -5.69 -12.05
N PHE A 83 -3.43 -5.34 -12.04
CA PHE A 83 -2.35 -6.30 -11.80
C PHE A 83 -2.37 -6.96 -10.41
N VAL A 84 -2.75 -6.24 -9.35
CA VAL A 84 -2.87 -6.82 -8.01
C VAL A 84 -4.02 -7.82 -7.93
N SER A 85 -5.17 -7.46 -8.52
CA SER A 85 -6.37 -8.31 -8.50
C SER A 85 -6.17 -9.65 -9.20
N LEU A 86 -5.22 -9.71 -10.14
CA LEU A 86 -5.11 -10.79 -11.12
C LEU A 86 -4.04 -11.84 -10.78
N ARG A 87 -3.55 -11.89 -9.53
CA ARG A 87 -2.37 -12.72 -9.20
C ARG A 87 -2.42 -13.58 -7.94
N LYS A 88 -3.29 -13.28 -6.97
CA LYS A 88 -3.41 -14.08 -5.75
C LYS A 88 -4.24 -15.37 -5.93
N ARG A 89 -5.06 -15.46 -6.98
CA ARG A 89 -6.15 -16.45 -7.09
C ARG A 89 -5.84 -17.62 -8.04
N GLY A 90 -4.69 -18.26 -7.87
CA GLY A 90 -4.35 -19.53 -8.53
C GLY A 90 -4.02 -19.46 -10.04
N GLY A 91 -4.36 -18.37 -10.73
CA GLY A 91 -3.91 -18.08 -12.10
C GLY A 91 -2.83 -16.99 -12.07
N ALA A 92 -1.60 -17.31 -12.50
CA ALA A 92 -0.67 -16.26 -12.92
C ALA A 92 -1.24 -15.65 -14.21
N LEU A 93 -1.99 -14.55 -14.11
CA LEU A 93 -2.53 -13.92 -15.30
C LEU A 93 -1.40 -13.42 -16.21
N ALA A 94 -0.28 -13.01 -15.63
CA ALA A 94 0.92 -12.67 -16.36
C ALA A 94 2.04 -13.67 -16.04
N ASP A 95 2.54 -14.32 -17.08
CA ASP A 95 3.70 -15.21 -17.00
C ASP A 95 5.00 -14.40 -16.88
N LEU A 96 5.01 -13.19 -17.46
CA LEU A 96 6.12 -12.24 -17.46
C LEU A 96 5.61 -10.82 -17.22
N ALA A 97 6.49 -9.91 -16.83
CA ALA A 97 6.19 -8.49 -16.83
C ALA A 97 7.30 -7.62 -17.43
N VAL A 98 6.92 -6.45 -17.93
CA VAL A 98 7.81 -5.36 -18.33
C VAL A 98 7.58 -4.20 -17.38
N LEU A 99 8.58 -3.84 -16.58
CA LEU A 99 8.54 -2.63 -15.77
C LEU A 99 9.12 -1.47 -16.58
N VAL A 100 8.25 -0.55 -16.99
CA VAL A 100 8.63 0.66 -17.74
C VAL A 100 9.06 1.74 -16.77
N VAL A 101 10.30 2.18 -16.90
CA VAL A 101 10.90 3.24 -16.10
C VAL A 101 11.42 4.31 -17.03
N ASP A 102 10.96 5.55 -16.87
CA ASP A 102 11.59 6.68 -17.56
C ASP A 102 13.02 6.84 -17.03
N ILE A 103 14.02 6.71 -17.91
CA ILE A 103 15.42 6.80 -17.53
C ILE A 103 15.80 8.21 -17.04
N ASN A 104 15.04 9.23 -17.41
CA ASN A 104 15.29 10.63 -17.03
C ASN A 104 14.71 10.95 -15.64
N GLU A 105 13.63 10.28 -15.24
CA GLU A 105 12.94 10.53 -13.97
C GLU A 105 13.28 9.51 -12.88
N GLY A 106 13.73 8.32 -13.28
CA GLY A 106 14.05 7.23 -12.36
C GLY A 106 12.82 6.66 -11.65
N PHE A 107 12.96 6.37 -10.35
CA PHE A 107 11.95 5.64 -9.59
C PHE A 107 10.90 6.58 -9.00
N LYS A 108 9.63 6.28 -9.26
CA LYS A 108 8.46 6.98 -8.73
C LYS A 108 7.62 6.05 -7.84
N PRO A 109 6.68 6.56 -7.03
CA PRO A 109 5.92 5.74 -6.08
C PRO A 109 5.28 4.48 -6.70
N GLN A 110 4.65 4.60 -7.87
CA GLN A 110 4.02 3.46 -8.56
C GLN A 110 5.04 2.46 -9.13
N THR A 111 6.25 2.90 -9.46
CA THR A 111 7.36 2.00 -9.84
C THR A 111 7.75 1.11 -8.65
N ILE A 112 7.84 1.70 -7.46
CA ILE A 112 8.16 0.99 -6.22
C ILE A 112 7.05 0.00 -5.87
N GLU A 113 5.79 0.44 -5.96
CA GLU A 113 4.63 -0.42 -5.76
C GLU A 113 4.65 -1.61 -6.73
N SER A 114 4.88 -1.36 -8.02
CA SER A 114 4.99 -2.41 -9.04
C SER A 114 6.07 -3.43 -8.69
N LEU A 115 7.26 -2.97 -8.24
CA LEU A 115 8.35 -3.85 -7.81
C LEU A 115 7.96 -4.72 -6.61
N ASN A 116 7.24 -4.16 -5.64
CA ASN A 116 6.78 -4.90 -4.47
C ASN A 116 5.77 -5.99 -4.86
N ILE A 117 4.83 -5.69 -5.76
CA ILE A 117 3.87 -6.67 -6.27
C ILE A 117 4.58 -7.76 -7.08
N LEU A 118 5.53 -7.37 -7.94
CA LEU A 118 6.35 -8.30 -8.72
C LEU A 118 7.09 -9.29 -7.81
N LYS A 119 7.67 -8.78 -6.71
CA LYS A 119 8.39 -9.57 -5.70
C LYS A 119 7.47 -10.48 -4.91
N GLN A 120 6.36 -9.95 -4.40
CA GLN A 120 5.38 -10.67 -3.58
C GLN A 120 4.90 -11.94 -4.29
N TYR A 121 4.54 -11.79 -5.55
CA TYR A 121 4.00 -12.89 -6.35
C TYR A 121 5.04 -13.56 -7.26
N LYS A 122 6.33 -13.30 -7.03
CA LYS A 122 7.47 -13.98 -7.69
C LYS A 122 7.40 -14.08 -9.21
N THR A 123 6.86 -13.09 -9.90
CA THR A 123 6.83 -13.17 -11.38
C THR A 123 8.14 -12.70 -11.98
N PRO A 124 8.69 -13.43 -12.95
CA PRO A 124 9.82 -12.97 -13.71
C PRO A 124 9.48 -11.70 -14.50
N PHE A 125 10.37 -10.73 -14.51
CA PHE A 125 10.18 -9.50 -15.24
C PHE A 125 11.49 -8.99 -15.80
N LEU A 126 11.42 -7.96 -16.62
CA LEU A 126 12.55 -7.14 -17.04
C LEU A 126 12.20 -5.66 -16.93
N VAL A 127 13.19 -4.79 -17.04
CA VAL A 127 13.01 -3.34 -17.00
C VAL A 127 13.20 -2.77 -18.40
N ALA A 128 12.22 -2.01 -18.87
CA ALA A 128 12.36 -1.16 -20.05
C ALA A 128 12.74 0.25 -19.57
N ALA A 129 14.02 0.62 -19.72
CA ALA A 129 14.51 1.96 -19.44
C ALA A 129 14.13 2.87 -20.62
N ASN A 130 12.95 3.47 -20.52
CA ASN A 130 12.28 4.20 -21.59
C ASN A 130 12.74 5.66 -21.70
N LYS A 131 12.39 6.30 -22.81
CA LYS A 131 12.66 7.71 -23.14
C LYS A 131 14.15 8.06 -23.25
N ILE A 132 14.95 7.12 -23.77
CA ILE A 132 16.37 7.40 -24.10
C ILE A 132 16.50 8.52 -25.14
N ASP A 133 15.48 8.72 -25.98
CA ASP A 133 15.42 9.82 -26.96
C ASP A 133 15.35 11.22 -26.33
N LEU A 134 15.05 11.32 -25.03
CA LEU A 134 15.03 12.59 -24.30
C LEU A 134 16.35 12.87 -23.56
N ILE A 135 17.35 11.99 -23.69
CA ILE A 135 18.69 12.27 -23.18
C ILE A 135 19.26 13.45 -23.99
N PRO A 136 19.81 14.50 -23.34
CA PRO A 136 20.43 15.62 -24.04
C PRO A 136 21.45 15.13 -25.07
N HIS A 137 21.40 15.69 -26.28
CA HIS A 137 22.26 15.33 -27.41
C HIS A 137 22.08 13.90 -27.96
N TRP A 138 21.07 13.14 -27.51
CA TRP A 138 20.81 11.81 -28.03
C TRP A 138 20.45 11.85 -29.52
N LYS A 139 21.19 11.08 -30.31
CA LYS A 139 20.95 10.89 -31.74
C LYS A 139 20.24 9.57 -31.94
N SER A 140 19.07 9.62 -32.55
CA SER A 140 18.32 8.41 -32.88
C SER A 140 19.01 7.64 -34.01
N LEU A 141 19.38 6.39 -33.75
CA LEU A 141 20.19 5.54 -34.63
C LEU A 141 19.56 4.16 -34.77
N LYS A 142 19.83 3.49 -35.90
CA LYS A 142 19.40 2.10 -36.14
C LYS A 142 20.46 1.10 -35.67
N GLY A 143 20.05 -0.13 -35.42
CA GLY A 143 20.93 -1.24 -35.03
C GLY A 143 20.91 -1.52 -33.53
N ALA A 144 21.77 -2.45 -33.08
CA ALA A 144 21.83 -2.89 -31.70
C ALA A 144 22.23 -1.77 -30.73
N PHE A 145 21.73 -1.84 -29.50
CA PHE A 145 21.99 -0.84 -28.46
C PHE A 145 23.49 -0.50 -28.27
N SER A 146 24.37 -1.50 -28.16
CA SER A 146 25.82 -1.28 -27.98
C SER A 146 26.44 -0.42 -29.09
N ARG A 147 26.03 -0.65 -30.34
CA ARG A 147 26.44 0.17 -31.48
C ARG A 147 25.86 1.58 -31.39
N ARG A 148 24.56 1.71 -31.07
CA ARG A 148 23.92 3.03 -30.91
C ARG A 148 24.63 3.87 -29.86
N LEU A 149 24.99 3.28 -28.72
CA LEU A 149 25.68 3.95 -27.62
C LEU A 149 27.10 4.38 -28.04
N SER A 150 27.86 3.51 -28.70
CA SER A 150 29.23 3.85 -29.19
C SER A 150 29.28 4.97 -30.24
N GLN A 151 28.16 5.27 -30.88
CA GLN A 151 28.02 6.30 -31.91
C GLN A 151 27.41 7.61 -31.37
N GLN A 152 26.99 7.63 -30.10
CA GLN A 152 26.61 8.87 -29.43
C GLN A 152 27.85 9.73 -29.19
N ASP A 153 27.64 11.02 -28.99
CA ASP A 153 28.71 11.85 -28.44
C ASP A 153 28.98 11.51 -26.97
N GLU A 154 30.11 12.02 -26.46
CA GLU A 154 30.59 11.74 -25.11
C GLU A 154 29.58 12.18 -24.04
N LEU A 155 28.96 13.36 -24.23
CA LEU A 155 27.98 13.91 -23.29
C LEU A 155 26.72 13.05 -23.20
N ALA A 156 26.14 12.64 -24.33
CA ALA A 156 24.97 11.77 -24.37
C ALA A 156 25.28 10.39 -23.78
N SER A 157 26.46 9.82 -24.09
CA SER A 157 26.91 8.53 -23.57
C SER A 157 27.10 8.56 -22.05
N GLN A 158 27.75 9.60 -21.54
CA GLN A 158 27.96 9.78 -20.10
C GLN A 158 26.63 9.98 -19.38
N THR A 159 25.76 10.85 -19.90
CA THR A 159 24.43 11.09 -19.32
C THR A 159 23.57 9.83 -19.28
N PHE A 160 23.63 9.00 -20.33
CA PHE A 160 22.98 7.69 -20.33
C PHE A 160 23.53 6.80 -19.22
N ASN A 161 24.85 6.67 -19.12
CA ASN A 161 25.51 5.80 -18.14
C ASN A 161 25.17 6.20 -16.71
N ASP A 162 25.24 7.50 -16.39
CA ASP A 162 24.94 8.02 -15.05
C ASP A 162 23.50 7.66 -14.64
N ARG A 163 22.52 7.96 -15.50
CA ARG A 163 21.11 7.64 -15.25
C ARG A 163 20.85 6.13 -15.20
N PHE A 164 21.54 5.35 -16.01
CA PHE A 164 21.48 3.90 -15.97
C PHE A 164 21.99 3.35 -14.63
N TYR A 165 23.12 3.86 -14.12
CA TYR A 165 23.66 3.43 -12.82
C TYR A 165 22.77 3.87 -11.65
N GLU A 166 22.13 5.04 -11.73
CA GLU A 166 21.11 5.44 -10.74
C GLU A 166 19.92 4.46 -10.72
N LEU A 167 19.42 4.08 -11.90
CA LEU A 167 18.34 3.10 -12.05
C LEU A 167 18.74 1.74 -11.47
N VAL A 168 19.94 1.24 -11.79
CA VAL A 168 20.47 -0.02 -11.26
C VAL A 168 20.68 0.07 -9.74
N GLY A 169 21.19 1.19 -9.23
CA GLY A 169 21.32 1.44 -7.80
C GLY A 169 19.96 1.42 -7.08
N GLY A 170 18.92 1.97 -7.71
CA GLY A 170 17.54 1.91 -7.23
C GLY A 170 16.97 0.49 -7.15
N LEU A 171 17.29 -0.37 -8.12
CA LEU A 171 16.95 -1.80 -8.10
C LEU A 171 17.72 -2.55 -7.01
N TYR A 172 19.02 -2.27 -6.87
CA TYR A 172 19.89 -2.91 -5.89
C TYR A 172 19.44 -2.63 -4.44
N LYS A 173 19.10 -1.37 -4.12
CA LYS A 173 18.52 -1.00 -2.82
C LYS A 173 17.25 -1.80 -2.46
N ARG A 174 16.54 -2.32 -3.47
CA ARG A 174 15.33 -3.14 -3.33
C ARG A 174 15.58 -4.65 -3.45
N LYS A 175 16.86 -5.06 -3.41
CA LYS A 175 17.35 -6.44 -3.48
C LYS A 175 17.20 -7.09 -4.87
N PHE A 176 17.19 -6.30 -5.93
CA PHE A 176 17.28 -6.80 -7.31
C PHE A 176 18.68 -6.54 -7.87
N GLN A 177 19.39 -7.59 -8.24
CA GLN A 177 20.59 -7.46 -9.08
C GLN A 177 20.13 -7.20 -10.51
N ALA A 178 20.67 -6.17 -11.15
CA ALA A 178 20.25 -5.76 -12.48
C ALA A 178 21.45 -5.31 -13.31
N ASN A 179 21.40 -5.53 -14.62
CA ASN A 179 22.41 -5.07 -15.55
C ASN A 179 21.80 -4.89 -16.97
N LEU A 180 22.55 -4.31 -17.90
CA LEU A 180 22.19 -4.26 -19.31
C LEU A 180 21.97 -5.68 -19.83
N TYR A 181 20.93 -5.85 -20.65
CA TYR A 181 20.50 -7.15 -21.15
C TYR A 181 21.62 -7.93 -21.88
N ASP A 182 22.53 -7.24 -22.57
CA ASP A 182 23.65 -7.82 -23.33
C ASP A 182 24.88 -8.11 -22.46
N ALA A 183 24.96 -7.55 -21.25
CA ALA A 183 26.01 -7.83 -20.27
C ALA A 183 25.69 -9.01 -19.34
N ILE A 184 24.47 -9.56 -19.41
CA ILE A 184 24.01 -10.63 -18.50
C ILE A 184 24.41 -12.02 -18.99
N LYS A 185 25.13 -12.77 -18.16
CA LYS A 185 25.44 -14.20 -18.37
C LYS A 185 24.37 -15.14 -17.80
N ASP A 186 23.83 -14.83 -16.62
CA ASP A 186 22.78 -15.63 -15.96
C ASP A 186 21.55 -14.77 -15.64
N PHE A 187 20.53 -14.91 -16.49
CA PHE A 187 19.23 -14.24 -16.38
C PHE A 187 18.37 -14.72 -15.19
N ARG A 188 18.78 -15.79 -14.48
CA ARG A 188 18.09 -16.21 -13.24
C ARG A 188 18.49 -15.39 -12.03
N LYS A 189 19.69 -14.79 -12.08
CA LYS A 189 20.26 -13.99 -10.98
C LYS A 189 20.15 -12.50 -11.25
N ASN A 190 20.20 -12.09 -12.51
CA ASN A 190 20.21 -10.68 -12.90
C ASN A 190 18.95 -10.33 -13.69
N LEU A 191 18.31 -9.25 -13.25
CA LEU A 191 17.23 -8.57 -13.94
C LEU A 191 17.79 -7.84 -15.16
N ALA A 192 17.21 -8.13 -16.33
CA ALA A 192 17.60 -7.46 -17.57
C ALA A 192 17.02 -6.04 -17.63
N VAL A 193 17.89 -5.07 -17.90
CA VAL A 193 17.50 -3.70 -18.23
C VAL A 193 17.72 -3.49 -19.73
N VAL A 194 16.65 -3.16 -20.44
CA VAL A 194 16.65 -2.90 -21.88
C VAL A 194 16.39 -1.41 -22.10
N PRO A 195 17.37 -0.65 -22.60
CA PRO A 195 17.18 0.74 -22.99
C PRO A 195 16.27 0.83 -24.22
N VAL A 196 15.19 1.61 -24.12
CA VAL A 196 14.19 1.75 -25.19
C VAL A 196 13.77 3.20 -25.40
N SER A 197 13.32 3.50 -26.61
CA SER A 197 12.46 4.65 -26.88
C SER A 197 11.15 4.13 -27.46
N ALA A 198 10.09 4.21 -26.65
CA ALA A 198 8.73 3.94 -27.13
C ALA A 198 8.33 4.88 -28.27
N LYS A 199 8.91 6.09 -28.36
CA LYS A 199 8.58 7.07 -29.40
C LYS A 199 9.25 6.76 -30.73
N THR A 200 10.54 6.40 -30.72
CA THR A 200 11.30 6.16 -31.96
C THR A 200 11.32 4.68 -32.38
N GLY A 201 11.01 3.76 -31.47
CA GLY A 201 11.11 2.32 -31.67
C GLY A 201 12.50 1.74 -31.37
N GLU A 202 13.46 2.55 -30.93
CA GLU A 202 14.76 2.05 -30.48
C GLU A 202 14.61 1.09 -29.31
N GLY A 203 15.38 0.00 -29.33
CA GLY A 203 15.39 -1.00 -28.27
C GLY A 203 14.18 -1.96 -28.25
N ILE A 204 13.13 -1.70 -29.03
CA ILE A 204 11.95 -2.58 -29.10
C ILE A 204 12.30 -3.99 -29.61
N PRO A 205 13.13 -4.15 -30.66
CA PRO A 205 13.57 -5.48 -31.09
C PRO A 205 14.32 -6.24 -29.99
N GLU A 206 15.20 -5.57 -29.25
CA GLU A 206 15.92 -6.13 -28.10
C GLU A 206 14.95 -6.53 -26.97
N LEU A 207 13.97 -5.67 -26.66
CA LEU A 207 12.95 -5.93 -25.65
C LEU A 207 12.16 -7.20 -25.97
N LEU A 208 11.64 -7.31 -27.19
CA LEU A 208 10.88 -8.48 -27.65
C LEU A 208 11.75 -9.74 -27.70
N MET A 209 13.02 -9.60 -28.08
CA MET A 209 13.99 -10.69 -28.08
C MET A 209 14.20 -11.25 -26.67
N VAL A 210 14.46 -10.39 -25.69
CA VAL A 210 14.70 -10.81 -24.30
C VAL A 210 13.43 -11.44 -23.72
N LEU A 211 12.26 -10.82 -23.90
CA LEU A 211 10.98 -11.39 -23.45
C LEU A 211 10.73 -12.79 -24.02
N SER A 212 10.86 -12.94 -25.33
CA SER A 212 10.61 -14.21 -26.02
C SER A 212 11.62 -15.27 -25.61
N GLY A 213 12.88 -14.90 -25.44
CA GLY A 213 13.94 -15.78 -24.96
C GLY A 213 13.70 -16.27 -23.53
N LEU A 214 13.31 -15.38 -22.61
CA LEU A 214 12.96 -15.72 -21.23
C LEU A 214 11.74 -16.65 -21.18
N ALA A 215 10.68 -16.33 -21.91
CA ALA A 215 9.47 -17.14 -21.98
C ALA A 215 9.78 -18.56 -22.49
N GLN A 216 10.47 -18.66 -23.62
CA GLN A 216 10.80 -19.96 -24.21
C GLN A 216 11.73 -20.78 -23.33
N LYS A 217 12.76 -20.16 -22.73
CA LYS A 217 13.76 -20.90 -21.95
C LYS A 217 13.25 -21.37 -20.60
N TYR A 218 12.45 -20.55 -19.92
CA TYR A 218 12.08 -20.80 -18.52
C TYR A 218 10.61 -21.15 -18.30
N LEU A 219 9.71 -20.78 -19.21
CA LEU A 219 8.26 -20.90 -18.99
C LEU A 219 7.58 -21.90 -19.92
N GLU A 220 8.25 -22.43 -20.95
CA GLU A 220 7.63 -23.34 -21.94
C GLU A 220 6.83 -24.49 -21.30
N LYS A 221 7.34 -25.09 -20.22
CA LYS A 221 6.64 -26.17 -19.51
C LYS A 221 5.34 -25.70 -18.85
N GLN A 222 5.32 -24.49 -18.27
CA GLN A 222 4.16 -23.90 -17.61
C GLN A 222 3.10 -23.41 -18.61
N LEU A 223 3.52 -23.13 -19.85
CA LEU A 223 2.65 -22.68 -20.95
C LEU A 223 1.95 -23.84 -21.67
N ARG A 224 2.24 -25.11 -21.33
CA ARG A 224 1.58 -26.27 -21.95
C ARG A 224 0.23 -26.53 -21.33
N THR A 225 -0.79 -26.60 -22.16
CA THR A 225 -2.20 -26.80 -21.76
C THR A 225 -2.77 -28.01 -22.49
N PRO A 226 -3.52 -28.91 -21.82
CA PRO A 226 -4.26 -29.97 -22.50
C PRO A 226 -5.28 -29.41 -23.50
N MET A 227 -5.41 -30.02 -24.68
CA MET A 227 -6.35 -29.52 -25.70
C MET A 227 -7.83 -29.59 -25.28
N THR A 228 -8.15 -30.42 -24.30
CA THR A 228 -9.51 -30.64 -23.78
C THR A 228 -9.72 -30.01 -22.40
N ALA A 229 -8.83 -29.13 -21.95
CA ALA A 229 -9.00 -28.53 -20.64
C ALA A 229 -10.09 -27.43 -20.68
N PRO A 230 -11.00 -27.38 -19.69
CA PRO A 230 -11.96 -26.30 -19.58
C PRO A 230 -11.24 -24.97 -19.37
N ALA A 231 -11.79 -23.90 -19.95
CA ALA A 231 -11.20 -22.59 -19.80
C ALA A 231 -11.24 -22.09 -18.37
N ARG A 232 -10.15 -21.45 -17.98
CA ARG A 232 -10.08 -20.58 -16.82
C ARG A 232 -9.60 -19.21 -17.26
N GLY A 233 -10.23 -18.19 -16.70
CA GLY A 233 -9.88 -16.81 -16.97
C GLY A 233 -10.14 -15.91 -15.78
N SER A 234 -9.72 -14.66 -15.94
CA SER A 234 -9.97 -13.62 -14.96
C SER A 234 -10.68 -12.45 -15.61
N ILE A 235 -11.65 -11.91 -14.87
CA ILE A 235 -12.45 -10.76 -15.29
C ILE A 235 -11.59 -9.51 -15.13
N LEU A 236 -11.35 -8.78 -16.21
CA LEU A 236 -10.69 -7.48 -16.18
C LEU A 236 -11.69 -6.38 -15.86
N GLU A 237 -12.79 -6.33 -16.61
CA GLU A 237 -13.80 -5.28 -16.49
C GLU A 237 -15.21 -5.85 -16.70
N VAL A 238 -16.19 -5.17 -16.10
CA VAL A 238 -17.62 -5.42 -16.35
C VAL A 238 -18.23 -4.10 -16.82
N LYS A 239 -18.83 -4.10 -18.01
CA LYS A 239 -19.40 -2.88 -18.62
C LYS A 239 -20.60 -3.17 -19.52
N GLU A 240 -21.46 -2.17 -19.65
CA GLU A 240 -22.56 -2.18 -20.61
C GLU A 240 -22.05 -1.94 -22.02
N GLU A 241 -22.43 -2.82 -22.95
CA GLU A 241 -22.07 -2.76 -24.36
C GLU A 241 -23.33 -2.66 -25.22
N LYS A 242 -23.35 -1.69 -26.15
CA LYS A 242 -24.52 -1.44 -26.99
C LYS A 242 -24.87 -2.67 -27.83
N GLY A 243 -26.10 -3.15 -27.71
CA GLY A 243 -26.59 -4.34 -28.42
C GLY A 243 -26.27 -5.68 -27.74
N TRP A 244 -25.50 -5.67 -26.64
CA TRP A 244 -25.13 -6.89 -25.90
C TRP A 244 -25.50 -6.84 -24.41
N GLY A 245 -25.86 -5.66 -23.89
CA GLY A 245 -26.13 -5.45 -22.47
C GLY A 245 -24.85 -5.55 -21.64
N THR A 246 -24.95 -6.04 -20.40
CA THR A 246 -23.78 -6.26 -19.55
C THR A 246 -22.84 -7.27 -20.17
N THR A 247 -21.57 -6.89 -20.35
CA THR A 247 -20.50 -7.76 -20.84
C THR A 247 -19.33 -7.79 -19.88
N MET A 248 -18.59 -8.90 -19.91
CA MET A 248 -17.37 -9.08 -19.14
C MET A 248 -16.19 -9.15 -20.10
N ASP A 249 -15.18 -8.35 -19.82
CA ASP A 249 -13.91 -8.31 -20.51
C ASP A 249 -12.96 -9.27 -19.78
N ILE A 250 -12.54 -10.36 -20.42
CA ILE A 250 -11.87 -11.49 -19.74
C ILE A 250 -10.57 -11.86 -20.44
N ILE A 251 -9.55 -12.21 -19.65
CA ILE A 251 -8.36 -12.90 -20.14
C ILE A 251 -8.47 -14.38 -19.82
N ILE A 252 -8.54 -15.20 -20.87
CA ILE A 252 -8.47 -16.66 -20.76
C ILE A 252 -7.00 -17.04 -20.70
N HIS A 253 -6.57 -17.63 -19.58
CA HIS A 253 -5.16 -17.98 -19.33
C HIS A 253 -4.93 -19.50 -19.27
N HIS A 254 -5.99 -20.31 -19.31
CA HIS A 254 -5.90 -21.77 -19.40
C HIS A 254 -7.10 -22.32 -20.16
N GLY A 255 -6.92 -23.46 -20.83
CA GLY A 255 -8.00 -24.21 -21.49
C GLY A 255 -8.64 -23.51 -22.69
N LYS A 256 -9.83 -24.02 -23.05
CA LYS A 256 -10.64 -23.55 -24.17
C LYS A 256 -12.05 -23.22 -23.73
N ILE A 257 -12.62 -22.19 -24.34
CA ILE A 257 -13.99 -21.74 -24.12
C ILE A 257 -14.73 -21.69 -25.45
N LYS A 258 -15.98 -22.13 -25.45
CA LYS A 258 -16.86 -22.12 -26.61
C LYS A 258 -18.10 -21.27 -26.36
N ASP A 259 -18.78 -20.89 -27.43
CA ASP A 259 -20.13 -20.37 -27.29
C ASP A 259 -21.05 -21.43 -26.65
N MET A 260 -22.07 -20.97 -25.92
CA MET A 260 -23.01 -21.83 -25.17
C MET A 260 -22.43 -22.59 -23.97
N ASP A 261 -21.12 -22.54 -23.71
CA ASP A 261 -20.54 -23.15 -22.50
C ASP A 261 -21.21 -22.61 -21.23
N THR A 262 -21.37 -23.50 -20.24
CA THR A 262 -21.76 -23.10 -18.89
C THR A 262 -20.53 -22.66 -18.12
N ILE A 263 -20.61 -21.49 -17.50
CA ILE A 263 -19.52 -20.86 -16.75
C ILE A 263 -19.96 -20.59 -15.32
N VAL A 264 -18.99 -20.66 -14.41
CA VAL A 264 -19.12 -20.12 -13.06
C VAL A 264 -18.30 -18.85 -12.98
N VAL A 265 -18.89 -17.79 -12.44
CA VAL A 265 -18.35 -16.43 -12.40
C VAL A 265 -18.27 -15.98 -10.95
N GLY A 266 -17.11 -15.49 -10.52
CA GLY A 266 -16.93 -14.92 -9.19
C GLY A 266 -17.70 -13.61 -8.99
N THR A 267 -18.29 -13.44 -7.81
CA THR A 267 -19.01 -12.22 -7.40
C THR A 267 -18.57 -11.78 -6.01
N LYS A 268 -19.18 -10.71 -5.48
CA LYS A 268 -18.99 -10.31 -4.07
C LYS A 268 -19.57 -11.31 -3.06
N LYS A 269 -20.52 -12.15 -3.47
CA LYS A 269 -21.23 -13.11 -2.61
C LYS A 269 -20.97 -14.53 -3.10
N ASP A 270 -22.01 -15.22 -3.56
CA ASP A 270 -21.93 -16.56 -4.11
C ASP A 270 -21.61 -16.49 -5.61
N PRO A 271 -20.78 -17.41 -6.13
CA PRO A 271 -20.51 -17.49 -7.56
C PRO A 271 -21.79 -17.67 -8.38
N ILE A 272 -21.86 -17.01 -9.52
CA ILE A 272 -22.99 -17.10 -10.44
C ILE A 272 -22.72 -18.21 -11.46
N VAL A 273 -23.69 -19.10 -11.64
CA VAL A 273 -23.69 -20.09 -12.72
C VAL A 273 -24.53 -19.55 -13.87
N THR A 274 -23.96 -19.47 -15.06
CA THR A 274 -24.65 -18.92 -16.24
C THR A 274 -24.12 -19.54 -17.52
N SER A 275 -24.83 -19.37 -18.65
CA SER A 275 -24.41 -19.89 -19.96
C SER A 275 -24.05 -18.75 -20.91
N ILE A 276 -22.99 -18.95 -21.68
CA ILE A 276 -22.48 -17.95 -22.62
C ILE A 276 -23.46 -17.75 -23.77
N ARG A 277 -23.89 -16.50 -24.01
CA ARG A 277 -24.72 -16.14 -25.17
C ARG A 277 -23.88 -15.79 -26.39
N ALA A 278 -22.72 -15.17 -26.18
CA ALA A 278 -21.78 -14.84 -27.25
C ALA A 278 -20.37 -14.65 -26.70
N LEU A 279 -19.40 -15.18 -27.45
CA LEU A 279 -18.00 -14.79 -27.35
C LEU A 279 -17.71 -13.75 -28.43
N LEU A 280 -17.11 -12.62 -28.03
CA LEU A 280 -16.86 -11.48 -28.89
C LEU A 280 -15.37 -11.17 -28.95
N ARG A 281 -14.87 -10.98 -30.18
CA ARG A 281 -13.55 -10.40 -30.45
C ARG A 281 -13.69 -9.12 -31.26
N PRO A 282 -12.94 -8.05 -30.98
CA PRO A 282 -12.88 -6.89 -31.87
C PRO A 282 -12.40 -7.26 -33.27
N LYS A 283 -12.95 -6.58 -34.28
CA LYS A 283 -12.49 -6.71 -35.65
C LYS A 283 -11.12 -6.04 -35.84
N PRO A 284 -10.23 -6.58 -36.68
CA PRO A 284 -9.10 -5.81 -37.21
C PRO A 284 -9.66 -4.57 -37.92
N MET A 285 -9.29 -3.36 -37.50
CA MET A 285 -9.93 -2.13 -37.98
C MET A 285 -9.74 -1.96 -39.49
N LEU A 286 -10.82 -2.14 -40.26
CA LEU A 286 -10.97 -1.64 -41.62
C LEU A 286 -11.88 -0.41 -41.58
N LYS A 287 -11.52 0.67 -42.30
CA LYS A 287 -12.32 1.90 -42.35
C LYS A 287 -13.71 1.60 -42.95
N GLY A 288 -14.78 1.93 -42.21
CA GLY A 288 -16.16 2.01 -42.75
C GLY A 288 -17.20 1.04 -42.18
N GLU A 289 -16.87 0.16 -41.24
CA GLU A 289 -17.86 -0.80 -40.69
C GLU A 289 -18.62 -0.30 -39.45
N LYS A 290 -19.91 -0.68 -39.35
CA LYS A 290 -20.84 -0.28 -38.27
C LYS A 290 -20.69 -1.07 -36.96
N SER A 291 -20.05 -2.24 -36.97
CA SER A 291 -19.94 -3.13 -35.81
C SER A 291 -18.49 -3.32 -35.36
N VAL A 292 -18.19 -3.02 -34.09
CA VAL A 292 -16.83 -3.08 -33.53
C VAL A 292 -16.36 -4.53 -33.25
N PHE A 293 -17.29 -5.48 -33.09
CA PHE A 293 -17.01 -6.86 -32.66
C PHE A 293 -17.52 -7.92 -33.65
N VAL A 294 -16.85 -9.07 -33.68
CA VAL A 294 -17.28 -10.33 -34.33
C VAL A 294 -17.58 -11.39 -33.28
N LYS A 295 -18.60 -12.19 -33.54
CA LYS A 295 -18.84 -13.43 -32.79
C LYS A 295 -17.81 -14.48 -33.20
N VAL A 296 -17.28 -15.19 -32.21
CA VAL A 296 -16.42 -16.36 -32.42
C VAL A 296 -17.02 -17.57 -31.71
N GLN A 297 -16.81 -18.76 -32.26
CA GLN A 297 -17.34 -20.00 -31.69
C GLN A 297 -16.45 -20.58 -30.60
N GLU A 298 -15.13 -20.41 -30.71
CA GLU A 298 -14.16 -20.97 -29.77
C GLU A 298 -13.00 -20.00 -29.57
N VAL A 299 -12.49 -19.93 -28.34
CA VAL A 299 -11.27 -19.23 -27.98
C VAL A 299 -10.38 -20.15 -27.13
N SER A 300 -9.11 -20.24 -27.49
CA SER A 300 -8.09 -20.97 -26.71
C SER A 300 -7.21 -19.99 -25.95
N ALA A 301 -6.76 -20.37 -24.75
CA ALA A 301 -5.77 -19.59 -24.01
C ALA A 301 -4.46 -19.44 -24.80
N ALA A 302 -3.70 -18.36 -24.68
CA ALA A 302 -3.99 -17.13 -23.96
C ALA A 302 -4.70 -16.13 -24.88
N ALA A 303 -5.81 -15.55 -24.43
CA ALA A 303 -6.57 -14.63 -25.26
C ALA A 303 -7.42 -13.65 -24.44
N GLY A 304 -7.57 -12.42 -24.94
CA GLY A 304 -8.60 -11.50 -24.49
C GLY A 304 -9.92 -11.74 -25.22
N VAL A 305 -11.00 -11.96 -24.48
CA VAL A 305 -12.33 -12.22 -25.04
C VAL A 305 -13.40 -11.48 -24.24
N LYS A 306 -14.40 -10.94 -24.95
CA LYS A 306 -15.55 -10.29 -24.32
C LYS A 306 -16.67 -11.30 -24.30
N ILE A 307 -17.22 -11.55 -23.12
CA ILE A 307 -18.27 -12.53 -22.90
C ILE A 307 -19.57 -11.81 -22.59
N CYS A 308 -20.63 -12.17 -23.33
CA CYS A 308 -22.00 -11.80 -23.01
C CYS A 308 -22.69 -13.02 -22.40
N ALA A 309 -23.20 -12.87 -21.18
CA ALA A 309 -23.97 -13.90 -20.47
C ALA A 309 -25.01 -13.23 -19.56
N PRO A 310 -26.15 -13.88 -19.25
CA PRO A 310 -27.15 -13.31 -18.36
C PRO A 310 -26.64 -13.21 -16.92
N ASN A 311 -27.19 -12.24 -16.18
CA ASN A 311 -26.97 -12.01 -14.75
C ASN A 311 -25.50 -11.71 -14.37
N THR A 312 -24.67 -11.21 -15.28
CA THR A 312 -23.25 -10.91 -15.00
C THR A 312 -22.99 -9.50 -14.46
N GLY A 313 -24.03 -8.73 -14.14
CA GLY A 313 -23.88 -7.38 -13.56
C GLY A 313 -23.25 -7.37 -12.17
N GLU A 314 -23.41 -8.46 -11.42
CA GLU A 314 -22.80 -8.64 -10.09
C GLU A 314 -21.39 -9.27 -10.15
N ALA A 315 -20.89 -9.56 -11.35
CA ALA A 315 -19.54 -10.08 -11.53
C ALA A 315 -18.51 -9.07 -11.02
N LEU A 316 -17.49 -9.56 -10.34
CA LEU A 316 -16.50 -8.71 -9.69
C LEU A 316 -15.23 -8.62 -10.56
N PRO A 317 -14.77 -7.41 -10.95
CA PRO A 317 -13.46 -7.24 -11.56
C PRO A 317 -12.35 -7.86 -10.71
N GLY A 318 -11.46 -8.60 -11.35
CA GLY A 318 -10.41 -9.39 -10.72
C GLY A 318 -10.81 -10.79 -10.27
N SER A 319 -12.10 -11.14 -10.29
CA SER A 319 -12.54 -12.49 -9.93
C SER A 319 -12.31 -13.49 -11.06
N SER A 320 -12.39 -14.79 -10.71
CA SER A 320 -12.17 -15.91 -11.63
C SER A 320 -13.44 -16.26 -12.39
N LEU A 321 -13.22 -16.81 -13.59
CA LEU A 321 -14.23 -17.49 -14.40
C LEU A 321 -13.70 -18.88 -14.77
N GLU A 322 -14.54 -19.90 -14.66
CA GLU A 322 -14.21 -21.25 -15.10
C GLU A 322 -15.38 -21.88 -15.88
N VAL A 323 -15.05 -22.54 -16.99
CA VAL A 323 -16.00 -23.36 -17.76
C VAL A 323 -16.27 -24.67 -17.02
N VAL A 324 -17.55 -25.05 -16.97
CA VAL A 324 -18.01 -26.28 -16.32
C VAL A 324 -18.14 -27.38 -17.38
N GLU A 325 -17.25 -28.36 -17.33
CA GLU A 325 -17.40 -29.61 -18.10
C GLU A 325 -18.07 -30.70 -17.26
N ASN A 326 -17.55 -30.93 -16.05
CA ASN A 326 -18.04 -31.91 -15.09
C ASN A 326 -17.95 -31.34 -13.67
N ASN A 327 -18.84 -31.78 -12.77
CA ASN A 327 -18.79 -31.45 -11.34
C ASN A 327 -18.93 -29.95 -11.01
N LEU A 328 -20.11 -29.39 -11.27
CA LEU A 328 -20.45 -27.98 -11.00
C LEU A 328 -20.13 -27.56 -9.55
N GLU A 329 -20.42 -28.41 -8.57
CA GLU A 329 -20.19 -28.09 -7.16
C GLU A 329 -18.71 -27.86 -6.85
N GLU A 330 -17.81 -28.62 -7.46
CA GLU A 330 -16.38 -28.44 -7.29
C GLU A 330 -15.90 -27.10 -7.85
N VAL A 331 -16.40 -26.71 -9.03
CA VAL A 331 -16.08 -25.42 -9.65
C VAL A 331 -16.61 -24.26 -8.81
N ILE A 332 -17.84 -24.35 -8.31
CA ILE A 332 -18.42 -23.34 -7.39
C ILE A 332 -17.57 -23.23 -6.13
N ASN A 333 -17.23 -24.35 -5.49
CA ASN A 333 -16.42 -24.35 -4.29
C ASN A 333 -15.02 -23.79 -4.53
N ARG A 334 -14.41 -24.09 -5.68
CA ARG A 334 -13.11 -23.54 -6.07
C ARG A 334 -13.17 -22.02 -6.24
N ILE A 335 -14.10 -21.51 -7.04
CA ILE A 335 -14.26 -20.06 -7.25
C ILE A 335 -14.67 -19.35 -5.96
N LYS A 336 -15.52 -19.97 -5.13
CA LYS A 336 -15.91 -19.43 -3.82
C LYS A 336 -14.72 -19.35 -2.88
N ASN A 337 -13.86 -20.37 -2.84
CA ASN A 337 -12.63 -20.36 -2.05
C ASN A 337 -11.60 -19.37 -2.59
N GLU A 338 -11.47 -19.22 -3.92
CA GLU A 338 -10.62 -18.20 -4.54
C GLU A 338 -11.12 -16.77 -4.27
N SER A 339 -12.44 -16.60 -4.13
CA SER A 339 -13.06 -15.31 -3.82
C SER A 339 -13.02 -14.98 -2.32
N ARG A 340 -12.59 -15.91 -1.44
CA ARG A 340 -12.42 -15.63 -0.01
C ARG A 340 -11.15 -14.81 0.23
N ILE A 341 -11.34 -13.69 0.91
CA ILE A 341 -10.27 -12.78 1.29
C ILE A 341 -9.55 -13.37 2.50
N ASP A 342 -8.32 -13.88 2.30
CA ASP A 342 -7.48 -14.37 3.39
C ASP A 342 -6.79 -13.19 4.10
N ILE A 343 -7.60 -12.37 4.78
CA ILE A 343 -7.16 -11.30 5.68
C ILE A 343 -7.60 -11.72 7.08
N ARG A 344 -6.62 -11.86 7.99
CA ARG A 344 -6.92 -12.11 9.40
C ARG A 344 -7.56 -10.87 9.99
N LEU A 345 -8.82 -10.99 10.38
CA LEU A 345 -9.53 -9.97 11.13
C LEU A 345 -9.37 -10.21 12.63
N GLU A 346 -9.35 -9.12 13.39
CA GLU A 346 -9.25 -9.10 14.84
C GLU A 346 -10.39 -8.26 15.43
N ASP A 347 -10.68 -8.47 16.71
CA ASP A 347 -11.69 -7.68 17.42
C ASP A 347 -11.29 -6.20 17.53
N GLU A 348 -10.00 -5.88 17.50
CA GLU A 348 -9.53 -4.51 17.38
C GLU A 348 -8.65 -4.33 16.16
N GLY A 349 -8.79 -3.19 15.50
CA GLY A 349 -7.94 -2.87 14.37
C GLY A 349 -8.53 -1.82 13.46
N ILE A 350 -7.73 -1.43 12.47
CA ILE A 350 -8.12 -0.41 11.50
C ILE A 350 -9.17 -0.96 10.53
N ILE A 351 -9.84 -0.06 9.83
CA ILE A 351 -10.81 -0.40 8.78
C ILE A 351 -10.24 -0.04 7.41
N ILE A 352 -10.36 -0.96 6.45
CA ILE A 352 -9.91 -0.78 5.07
C ILE A 352 -11.10 -0.94 4.12
N LYS A 353 -11.29 0.04 3.23
CA LYS A 353 -12.31 0.03 2.18
C LYS A 353 -11.68 0.30 0.81
N THR A 354 -11.98 -0.53 -0.20
CA THR A 354 -11.44 -0.37 -1.56
C THR A 354 -12.48 -0.55 -2.67
N ASP A 355 -12.14 -0.16 -3.89
CA ASP A 355 -12.96 -0.32 -5.10
C ASP A 355 -12.95 -1.75 -5.67
N THR A 356 -11.79 -2.40 -5.61
CA THR A 356 -11.54 -3.74 -6.15
C THR A 356 -10.93 -4.66 -5.09
N LEU A 357 -11.12 -5.96 -5.30
CA LEU A 357 -10.63 -6.98 -4.38
C LEU A 357 -9.09 -7.06 -4.37
N GLY A 358 -8.43 -6.83 -5.52
CA GLY A 358 -6.97 -6.78 -5.54
C GLY A 358 -6.42 -5.60 -4.76
N SER A 359 -6.99 -4.42 -4.94
CA SER A 359 -6.55 -3.25 -4.18
C SER A 359 -6.69 -3.43 -2.68
N LEU A 360 -7.73 -4.13 -2.22
CA LEU A 360 -7.88 -4.52 -0.82
C LEU A 360 -6.72 -5.41 -0.36
N GLU A 361 -6.39 -6.44 -1.14
CA GLU A 361 -5.34 -7.40 -0.82
C GLU A 361 -3.94 -6.76 -0.82
N ALA A 362 -3.62 -5.88 -1.78
CA ALA A 362 -2.34 -5.17 -1.77
C ALA A 362 -2.22 -4.28 -0.55
N LEU A 363 -3.26 -3.48 -0.26
CA LEU A 363 -3.24 -2.57 0.88
C LEU A 363 -3.12 -3.34 2.20
N ALA A 364 -3.91 -4.40 2.37
CA ALA A 364 -3.86 -5.26 3.56
C ALA A 364 -2.49 -5.94 3.73
N TYR A 365 -1.88 -6.47 2.66
CA TYR A 365 -0.56 -7.10 2.74
C TYR A 365 0.53 -6.11 3.19
N GLN A 366 0.52 -4.88 2.65
CA GLN A 366 1.50 -3.85 3.02
C GLN A 366 1.34 -3.42 4.50
N LEU A 367 0.12 -3.41 5.01
CA LEU A 367 -0.17 -3.08 6.42
C LEU A 367 0.10 -4.27 7.36
N GLN A 368 -0.05 -5.51 6.88
CA GLN A 368 0.31 -6.73 7.62
C GLN A 368 1.81 -6.82 7.88
N ASP A 369 2.65 -6.44 6.90
CA ASP A 369 4.11 -6.38 7.08
C ASP A 369 4.50 -5.42 8.24
N LYS A 370 3.67 -4.41 8.46
CA LYS A 370 3.80 -3.44 9.58
C LYS A 370 3.12 -3.90 10.88
N LYS A 371 2.62 -5.14 10.94
CA LYS A 371 1.89 -5.71 12.10
C LYS A 371 0.66 -4.88 12.51
N THR A 372 -0.01 -4.23 11.55
CA THR A 372 -1.25 -3.49 11.82
C THR A 372 -2.44 -4.46 11.80
N PRO A 373 -3.25 -4.55 12.87
CA PRO A 373 -4.41 -5.43 12.90
C PRO A 373 -5.58 -4.81 12.13
N PHE A 374 -6.45 -5.66 11.58
CA PHE A 374 -7.62 -5.23 10.80
C PHE A 374 -8.90 -5.66 11.49
N ARG A 375 -9.81 -4.72 11.72
CA ARG A 375 -11.17 -5.06 12.20
C ARG A 375 -12.11 -5.34 11.04
N VAL A 376 -12.01 -4.55 9.97
CA VAL A 376 -12.82 -4.69 8.76
C VAL A 376 -11.93 -4.47 7.53
N ALA A 377 -12.05 -5.32 6.53
CA ALA A 377 -11.37 -5.19 5.25
C ALA A 377 -12.33 -5.62 4.13
N GLU A 378 -12.90 -4.67 3.40
CA GLU A 378 -14.00 -4.93 2.47
C GLU A 378 -13.95 -4.07 1.19
N VAL A 379 -14.60 -4.56 0.14
CA VAL A 379 -14.79 -3.82 -1.12
C VAL A 379 -16.11 -3.04 -1.08
N GLY A 380 -16.02 -1.72 -1.21
CA GLY A 380 -17.16 -0.81 -1.24
C GLY A 380 -16.85 0.57 -0.66
N ASN A 381 -17.78 1.50 -0.84
CA ASN A 381 -17.68 2.84 -0.25
C ASN A 381 -17.70 2.80 1.29
N VAL A 382 -17.15 3.83 1.91
CA VAL A 382 -17.19 4.02 3.36
C VAL A 382 -18.63 4.37 3.78
N SER A 383 -19.18 3.58 4.70
CA SER A 383 -20.55 3.65 5.20
C SER A 383 -20.60 3.99 6.69
N HIS A 384 -21.79 4.34 7.18
CA HIS A 384 -22.05 4.55 8.61
C HIS A 384 -21.53 3.40 9.49
N LYS A 385 -21.75 2.14 9.08
CA LYS A 385 -21.29 0.95 9.81
C LYS A 385 -19.78 0.92 9.99
N ASP A 386 -19.03 1.45 9.03
CA ASP A 386 -17.57 1.51 9.10
C ASP A 386 -17.14 2.54 10.18
N VAL A 387 -17.80 3.70 10.22
CA VAL A 387 -17.53 4.75 11.23
C VAL A 387 -17.80 4.25 12.65
N VAL A 388 -18.94 3.61 12.86
CA VAL A 388 -19.30 3.03 14.16
C VAL A 388 -18.27 1.98 14.58
N ASN A 389 -17.92 1.04 13.68
CA ASN A 389 -16.91 0.03 14.00
C ASN A 389 -15.54 0.64 14.35
N ALA A 390 -15.09 1.66 13.62
CA ALA A 390 -13.82 2.32 13.92
C ALA A 390 -13.86 3.04 15.28
N SER A 391 -14.99 3.66 15.62
CA SER A 391 -15.17 4.40 16.88
C SER A 391 -15.14 3.49 18.12
N THR A 392 -15.53 2.22 17.96
CA THR A 392 -15.58 1.24 19.05
C THR A 392 -14.21 0.71 19.46
N ASN A 393 -13.16 0.94 18.66
CA ASN A 393 -11.80 0.52 19.02
C ASN A 393 -11.33 1.20 20.31
N THR A 394 -10.77 0.44 21.26
CA THR A 394 -10.26 1.01 22.50
C THR A 394 -8.93 1.72 22.29
N ASP A 395 -8.03 1.15 21.48
CA ASP A 395 -6.79 1.81 21.07
C ASP A 395 -7.09 3.01 20.14
N PRO A 396 -6.76 4.25 20.53
CA PRO A 396 -6.95 5.43 19.68
C PRO A 396 -6.18 5.35 18.35
N LEU A 397 -5.10 4.57 18.27
CA LEU A 397 -4.33 4.34 17.05
C LEU A 397 -5.07 3.47 16.04
N HIS A 398 -6.10 2.73 16.47
CA HIS A 398 -6.94 1.91 15.58
C HIS A 398 -8.21 2.65 15.12
N ARG A 399 -8.46 3.88 15.61
CA ARG A 399 -9.64 4.69 15.22
C ARG A 399 -9.42 5.41 13.89
N VAL A 400 -9.14 4.65 12.84
CA VAL A 400 -8.87 5.15 11.50
C VAL A 400 -9.51 4.27 10.43
N ILE A 401 -10.05 4.91 9.40
CA ILE A 401 -10.56 4.29 8.18
C ILE A 401 -9.63 4.67 7.02
N ILE A 402 -9.10 3.67 6.33
CA ILE A 402 -8.28 3.84 5.11
C ILE A 402 -9.14 3.46 3.90
N GLY A 403 -9.39 4.43 3.02
CA GLY A 403 -10.16 4.25 1.80
C GLY A 403 -9.31 4.40 0.55
N PHE A 404 -9.24 3.36 -0.28
CA PHE A 404 -8.52 3.39 -1.56
C PHE A 404 -9.48 3.41 -2.75
N ASN A 405 -9.47 4.50 -3.51
CA ASN A 405 -10.34 4.76 -4.67
C ASN A 405 -11.85 4.58 -4.37
N VAL A 406 -12.27 4.96 -3.16
CA VAL A 406 -13.67 4.85 -2.70
C VAL A 406 -14.23 6.19 -2.28
N ASN A 407 -15.55 6.32 -2.36
CA ASN A 407 -16.28 7.46 -1.85
C ASN A 407 -16.74 7.23 -0.41
N VAL A 408 -17.12 8.32 0.27
CA VAL A 408 -17.76 8.29 1.59
C VAL A 408 -19.23 8.64 1.42
N LEU A 409 -20.11 7.78 1.93
CA LEU A 409 -21.54 8.00 1.88
C LEU A 409 -21.96 9.20 2.76
N PRO A 410 -23.07 9.90 2.44
CA PRO A 410 -23.46 11.13 3.14
C PRO A 410 -23.63 10.96 4.66
N ASP A 411 -24.27 9.86 5.08
CA ASP A 411 -24.48 9.47 6.48
C ASP A 411 -23.15 9.28 7.24
N ALA A 412 -22.17 8.67 6.59
CA ALA A 412 -20.84 8.48 7.17
C ALA A 412 -20.06 9.80 7.35
N LYS A 413 -20.27 10.81 6.49
CA LYS A 413 -19.50 12.07 6.55
C LYS A 413 -19.80 12.91 7.79
N GLU A 414 -21.06 12.93 8.23
CA GLU A 414 -21.48 13.68 9.40
C GLU A 414 -20.86 13.07 10.67
N GLU A 415 -20.98 11.75 10.80
CA GLU A 415 -20.56 11.02 11.99
C GLU A 415 -19.04 10.90 12.18
N ILE A 416 -18.25 10.91 11.11
CA ILE A 416 -16.78 10.90 11.22
C ILE A 416 -16.29 12.05 12.12
N ARG A 417 -16.95 13.21 12.05
CA ARG A 417 -16.63 14.37 12.88
C ARG A 417 -17.03 14.14 14.34
N ASP A 418 -18.20 13.57 14.57
CA ASP A 418 -18.76 13.38 15.91
C ASP A 418 -18.00 12.31 16.71
N TYR A 419 -17.66 11.19 16.07
CA TYR A 419 -16.97 10.07 16.72
C TYR A 419 -15.44 10.21 16.75
N LYS A 420 -14.88 11.30 16.21
CA LYS A 420 -13.42 11.56 16.14
C LYS A 420 -12.64 10.41 15.50
N VAL A 421 -13.19 9.83 14.45
CA VAL A 421 -12.52 8.78 13.65
C VAL A 421 -11.68 9.47 12.56
N GLU A 422 -10.43 9.05 12.39
CA GLU A 422 -9.60 9.55 11.29
C GLU A 422 -10.02 8.92 9.97
N LEU A 423 -10.06 9.70 8.89
CA LEU A 423 -10.34 9.21 7.54
C LEU A 423 -9.19 9.54 6.60
N ILE A 424 -8.56 8.51 6.05
CA ILE A 424 -7.45 8.63 5.09
C ILE A 424 -7.89 8.07 3.75
N LEU A 425 -8.18 8.95 2.79
CA LEU A 425 -8.57 8.58 1.43
C LEU A 425 -7.46 8.84 0.41
N GLY A 426 -7.34 8.00 -0.62
CA GLY A 426 -6.37 8.19 -1.69
C GLY A 426 -6.54 7.22 -2.84
N SER A 427 -5.85 7.48 -3.94
CA SER A 427 -5.85 6.66 -5.16
C SER A 427 -4.51 5.96 -5.43
N VAL A 428 -3.52 6.18 -4.55
CA VAL A 428 -2.18 5.58 -4.62
C VAL A 428 -1.87 4.94 -3.26
N ILE A 429 -1.58 3.63 -3.26
CA ILE A 429 -1.40 2.84 -2.02
C ILE A 429 -0.25 3.39 -1.18
N TYR A 430 0.88 3.72 -1.82
CA TYR A 430 2.07 4.22 -1.12
C TYR A 430 1.78 5.52 -0.35
N THR A 431 1.15 6.50 -1.00
CA THR A 431 0.80 7.78 -0.36
C THR A 431 -0.23 7.61 0.75
N LEU A 432 -1.15 6.64 0.64
CA LEU A 432 -2.06 6.29 1.73
C LEU A 432 -1.30 5.76 2.95
N LEU A 433 -0.33 4.87 2.72
CA LEU A 433 0.48 4.28 3.79
C LEU A 433 1.37 5.32 4.47
N GLU A 434 1.98 6.23 3.72
CA GLU A 434 2.75 7.35 4.28
C GLU A 434 1.87 8.24 5.16
N ARG A 435 0.69 8.64 4.66
CA ARG A 435 -0.25 9.46 5.44
C ARG A 435 -0.73 8.74 6.70
N HIS A 436 -0.93 7.43 6.63
CA HIS A 436 -1.24 6.61 7.80
C HIS A 436 -0.06 6.62 8.80
N ASP A 437 1.17 6.41 8.35
CA ASP A 437 2.34 6.42 9.24
C ASP A 437 2.53 7.79 9.91
N ASP A 438 2.38 8.88 9.14
CA ASP A 438 2.46 10.25 9.65
C ASP A 438 1.38 10.52 10.70
N TRP A 439 0.14 10.06 10.43
CA TRP A 439 -0.95 10.17 11.38
C TRP A 439 -0.68 9.36 12.66
N VAL A 440 -0.23 8.10 12.55
CA VAL A 440 0.12 7.27 13.71
C VAL A 440 1.21 7.94 14.54
N LYS A 441 2.23 8.51 13.90
CA LYS A 441 3.32 9.22 14.58
C LYS A 441 2.78 10.42 15.36
N LYS A 442 2.02 11.29 14.70
CA LYS A 442 1.40 12.46 15.33
C LYS A 442 0.47 12.07 16.48
N LYS A 443 -0.33 11.01 16.30
CA LYS A 443 -1.26 10.53 17.33
C LYS A 443 -0.54 9.97 18.55
N LYS A 444 0.59 9.29 18.37
CA LYS A 444 1.44 8.83 19.48
C LYS A 444 1.99 10.02 20.26
N GLU A 445 2.49 11.05 19.58
CA GLU A 445 2.99 12.28 20.21
C GLU A 445 1.88 12.99 21.02
N GLU A 446 0.65 13.09 20.48
CA GLU A 446 -0.51 13.63 21.20
C GLU A 446 -0.85 12.80 22.46
N ILE A 447 -0.88 11.47 22.36
CA ILE A 447 -1.17 10.58 23.49
C ILE A 447 -0.08 10.70 24.56
N GLU A 448 1.19 10.79 24.17
CA GLU A 448 2.31 10.98 25.09
C GLU A 448 2.25 12.34 25.78
N ALA A 449 1.92 13.42 25.06
CA ALA A 449 1.75 14.75 25.64
C ALA A 449 0.65 14.76 26.71
N LEU A 450 -0.52 14.18 26.41
CA LEU A 450 -1.62 14.06 27.37
C LEU A 450 -1.23 13.22 28.59
N LYS A 451 -0.47 12.14 28.39
CA LYS A 451 0.06 11.32 29.51
C LYS A 451 1.02 12.12 30.39
N LYS A 452 1.89 12.96 29.80
CA LYS A 452 2.83 13.81 30.55
C LYS A 452 2.09 14.89 31.34
N GLU A 453 1.08 15.53 30.75
CA GLU A 453 0.28 16.55 31.43
C GLU A 453 -0.48 16.02 32.65
N ALA A 454 -0.87 14.74 32.62
CA ALA A 454 -1.58 14.08 33.71
C ALA A 454 -0.68 13.67 34.90
N LEU A 455 0.65 13.70 34.77
CA LEU A 455 1.57 13.32 35.85
C LEU A 455 1.62 14.40 36.94
N ILE A 456 1.73 13.96 38.19
CA ILE A 456 2.05 14.83 39.33
C ILE A 456 3.57 14.95 39.44
N TYR A 457 4.10 16.16 39.24
CA TYR A 457 5.54 16.43 39.25
C TYR A 457 6.09 16.63 40.67
N PRO A 458 7.38 16.38 40.90
CA PRO A 458 8.02 16.66 42.19
C PRO A 458 8.07 18.16 42.44
N ALA A 459 7.68 18.56 43.64
CA ALA A 459 7.86 19.93 44.10
C ALA A 459 8.09 19.96 45.61
N VAL A 460 8.83 21.00 46.04
CA VAL A 460 9.19 21.24 47.44
C VAL A 460 8.81 22.67 47.78
N ILE A 461 8.16 22.85 48.93
CA ILE A 461 7.76 24.16 49.43
C ILE A 461 8.25 24.35 50.86
N ARG A 462 8.50 25.60 51.23
CA ARG A 462 8.80 26.00 52.62
C ARG A 462 7.67 26.84 53.16
N PHE A 463 7.20 26.53 54.36
CA PHE A 463 6.30 27.41 55.11
C PHE A 463 7.11 28.59 55.68
N LEU A 464 6.78 29.82 55.24
CA LEU A 464 7.43 31.04 55.69
C LEU A 464 7.09 31.41 57.14
N GLU A 465 8.08 31.85 57.90
CA GLU A 465 7.94 32.42 59.24
C GLU A 465 6.88 33.54 59.31
N ASN A 466 6.10 33.56 60.40
CA ASN A 466 5.04 34.54 60.67
C ASN A 466 3.95 34.67 59.57
N CYS A 467 3.86 33.70 58.65
CA CYS A 467 2.92 33.72 57.53
C CYS A 467 1.73 32.76 57.73
N ALA A 468 1.30 32.53 58.98
CA ALA A 468 0.12 31.74 59.31
C ALA A 468 -1.16 32.59 59.31
N PHE A 469 -1.88 32.66 58.19
CA PHE A 469 -3.10 33.47 58.07
C PHE A 469 -4.35 32.79 58.68
N ARG A 470 -4.37 31.45 58.69
CA ARG A 470 -5.45 30.66 59.31
C ARG A 470 -4.90 29.33 59.79
N LEU A 471 -5.18 28.99 61.04
CA LEU A 471 -4.57 27.82 61.68
C LEU A 471 -5.17 26.48 61.23
N SER A 472 -6.46 26.41 60.89
CA SER A 472 -7.09 25.17 60.40
C SER A 472 -8.44 25.39 59.69
N LYS A 473 -8.90 24.33 59.00
CA LYS A 473 -10.21 24.19 58.33
C LYS A 473 -10.59 25.33 57.34
N PRO A 474 -9.89 25.50 56.20
CA PRO A 474 -8.56 24.98 55.86
C PRO A 474 -7.47 25.83 56.52
N ALA A 475 -6.29 25.26 56.76
CA ALA A 475 -5.13 26.07 57.13
C ALA A 475 -4.76 26.97 55.94
N ILE A 476 -4.44 28.23 56.18
CA ILE A 476 -3.98 29.16 55.14
C ILE A 476 -2.61 29.67 55.57
N ILE A 477 -1.59 29.34 54.78
CA ILE A 477 -0.20 29.65 55.08
C ILE A 477 0.49 30.28 53.88
N GLY A 478 1.44 31.19 54.13
CA GLY A 478 2.37 31.68 53.12
C GLY A 478 3.51 30.69 52.91
N VAL A 479 3.78 30.34 51.65
CA VAL A 479 4.84 29.40 51.29
C VAL A 479 5.71 29.96 50.18
N ARG A 480 6.98 29.54 50.17
CA ARG A 480 7.89 29.71 49.03
C ARG A 480 8.08 28.38 48.33
N VAL A 481 7.91 28.34 47.01
CA VAL A 481 8.22 27.16 46.20
C VAL A 481 9.73 27.06 46.02
N LEU A 482 10.35 26.02 46.59
CA LEU A 482 11.80 25.81 46.55
C LEU A 482 12.26 25.07 45.30
N SER A 483 11.45 24.14 44.80
CA SER A 483 11.72 23.34 43.60
C SER A 483 10.42 22.94 42.92
N GLY A 484 10.46 22.82 41.59
CA GLY A 484 9.35 22.39 40.76
C GLY A 484 8.17 23.35 40.78
N SER A 485 6.97 22.81 40.78
CA SER A 485 5.75 23.61 40.79
C SER A 485 4.59 22.91 41.48
N ILE A 486 3.79 23.69 42.21
CA ILE A 486 2.60 23.20 42.90
C ILE A 486 1.33 23.61 42.15
N LYS A 487 0.33 22.73 42.15
CA LYS A 487 -1.01 22.96 41.57
C LYS A 487 -2.10 22.76 42.63
N THR A 488 -3.29 23.25 42.32
CA THR A 488 -4.49 22.90 43.08
C THR A 488 -4.71 21.39 43.02
N ASP A 489 -5.32 20.83 44.07
CA ASP A 489 -5.63 19.41 44.19
C ASP A 489 -4.42 18.46 44.41
N GLU A 490 -3.20 18.98 44.58
CA GLU A 490 -2.04 18.17 44.96
C GLU A 490 -1.98 17.91 46.46
N ARG A 491 -1.48 16.74 46.85
CA ARG A 491 -1.26 16.35 48.25
C ARG A 491 0.13 16.76 48.70
N LEU A 492 0.26 17.11 49.98
CA LEU A 492 1.51 17.49 50.60
C LEU A 492 1.88 16.51 51.70
N MET A 493 3.16 16.24 51.86
CA MET A 493 3.75 15.40 52.90
C MET A 493 4.96 16.06 53.55
N ARG A 494 5.31 15.59 54.74
CA ARG A 494 6.53 15.96 55.47
C ARG A 494 7.74 15.14 55.00
N ASP A 495 8.91 15.51 55.50
CA ASP A 495 10.18 14.79 55.37
C ASP A 495 10.19 13.39 56.03
N ASP A 496 9.25 13.11 56.92
CA ASP A 496 8.99 11.78 57.48
C ASP A 496 8.01 10.93 56.65
N GLY A 497 7.46 11.49 55.56
CA GLY A 497 6.49 10.82 54.68
C GLY A 497 5.02 10.98 55.08
N THR A 498 4.73 11.59 56.24
CA THR A 498 3.37 11.81 56.73
C THR A 498 2.63 12.81 55.86
N VAL A 499 1.47 12.41 55.32
CA VAL A 499 0.62 13.28 54.50
C VAL A 499 -0.09 14.31 55.39
N VAL A 500 0.15 15.60 55.12
CA VAL A 500 -0.39 16.72 55.93
C VAL A 500 -1.73 17.22 55.41
N GLY A 501 -2.00 17.08 54.11
CA GLY A 501 -3.22 17.63 53.52
C GLY A 501 -3.18 17.78 52.00
N LYS A 502 -4.19 18.44 51.46
CA LYS A 502 -4.35 18.71 50.02
C LYS A 502 -4.53 20.19 49.75
N ILE A 503 -3.86 20.72 48.73
CA ILE A 503 -3.94 22.13 48.32
C ILE A 503 -5.32 22.40 47.73
N LYS A 504 -6.12 23.23 48.41
CA LYS A 504 -7.45 23.65 47.97
C LYS A 504 -7.40 24.85 47.02
N SER A 505 -6.52 25.80 47.28
CA SER A 505 -6.38 27.01 46.48
C SER A 505 -5.00 27.63 46.65
N ILE A 506 -4.52 28.30 45.62
CA ILE A 506 -3.28 29.07 45.60
C ILE A 506 -3.65 30.53 45.30
N GLN A 507 -3.12 31.48 46.07
CA GLN A 507 -3.36 32.91 45.88
C GLN A 507 -2.05 33.71 45.95
N SER A 508 -1.93 34.70 45.08
CA SER A 508 -0.88 35.72 45.11
C SER A 508 -1.53 37.09 44.90
N GLU A 509 -1.22 38.07 45.74
CA GLU A 509 -1.77 39.44 45.65
C GLU A 509 -3.32 39.49 45.46
N LYS A 510 -4.05 38.64 46.20
CA LYS A 510 -5.53 38.47 46.13
C LYS A 510 -6.06 37.90 44.79
N LYS A 511 -5.20 37.47 43.87
CA LYS A 511 -5.58 36.74 42.65
C LYS A 511 -5.42 35.24 42.87
N SER A 512 -6.42 34.47 42.42
CA SER A 512 -6.36 33.00 42.46
C SER A 512 -5.51 32.47 41.31
N LEU A 513 -4.61 31.54 41.63
CA LEU A 513 -3.69 30.90 40.68
C LEU A 513 -4.02 29.40 40.58
N GLN A 514 -3.85 28.83 39.39
CA GLN A 514 -3.95 27.37 39.19
C GLN A 514 -2.63 26.65 39.50
N LYS A 515 -1.51 27.36 39.40
CA LYS A 515 -0.15 26.83 39.54
C LYS A 515 0.77 27.90 40.12
N ALA A 516 1.71 27.51 40.97
CA ALA A 516 2.85 28.33 41.40
C ALA A 516 4.17 27.59 41.10
N ILE A 517 5.16 28.30 40.58
CA ILE A 517 6.45 27.76 40.14
C ILE A 517 7.56 28.11 41.14
N GLN A 518 8.73 27.47 40.99
CA GLN A 518 9.93 27.74 41.79
C GLN A 518 10.20 29.24 41.96
N GLY A 519 10.56 29.63 43.19
CA GLY A 519 10.83 31.00 43.59
C GLY A 519 9.58 31.81 43.96
N ALA A 520 8.38 31.37 43.57
CA ALA A 520 7.15 32.08 43.89
C ALA A 520 6.82 32.01 45.39
N GLU A 521 6.40 33.14 45.95
CA GLU A 521 5.81 33.24 47.28
C GLU A 521 4.31 33.43 47.16
N VAL A 522 3.55 32.48 47.69
CA VAL A 522 2.10 32.41 47.52
C VAL A 522 1.43 31.97 48.81
N ALA A 523 0.19 32.42 49.02
CA ALA A 523 -0.66 31.88 50.07
C ALA A 523 -1.38 30.63 49.55
N ILE A 524 -1.26 29.51 50.28
CA ILE A 524 -1.97 28.27 49.95
C ILE A 524 -2.96 27.90 51.05
N ALA A 525 -4.14 27.44 50.65
CA ALA A 525 -5.10 26.86 51.57
C ALA A 525 -4.97 25.33 51.56
N ILE A 526 -4.65 24.73 52.69
CA ILE A 526 -4.44 23.27 52.83
C ILE A 526 -5.58 22.67 53.64
N THR A 527 -6.26 21.68 53.05
CA THR A 527 -7.29 20.90 53.76
C THR A 527 -6.67 19.89 54.70
N LYS A 528 -7.32 19.63 55.84
CA LYS A 528 -6.88 18.70 56.91
C LYS A 528 -5.61 19.12 57.68
N ALA A 529 -4.80 20.03 57.17
CA ALA A 529 -3.66 20.57 57.90
C ALA A 529 -4.09 21.47 59.08
N VAL A 530 -3.29 21.43 60.14
CA VAL A 530 -3.44 22.25 61.36
C VAL A 530 -2.08 22.82 61.73
N VAL A 531 -1.96 24.15 61.71
CA VAL A 531 -0.74 24.88 62.10
C VAL A 531 -0.47 24.70 63.60
N GLY A 532 0.79 24.42 63.96
CA GLY A 532 1.23 24.11 65.32
C GLY A 532 1.10 22.64 65.71
N ARG A 533 0.38 21.83 64.93
CA ARG A 533 0.23 20.38 65.18
C ARG A 533 0.83 19.55 64.05
N ASN A 534 0.27 19.66 62.85
CA ASN A 534 0.63 18.82 61.70
C ASN A 534 1.46 19.59 60.67
N ILE A 535 1.57 20.91 60.77
CA ILE A 535 2.49 21.79 60.04
C ILE A 535 2.98 22.90 61.00
N LYS A 536 4.23 23.31 60.91
CA LYS A 536 4.88 24.36 61.70
C LYS A 536 5.61 25.31 60.78
N GLU A 537 5.83 26.54 61.23
CA GLU A 537 6.63 27.51 60.48
C GLU A 537 8.03 26.96 60.22
N GLU A 538 8.60 27.32 59.07
CA GLU A 538 9.87 26.80 58.54
C GLU A 538 9.86 25.31 58.13
N ASP A 539 8.75 24.58 58.29
CA ASP A 539 8.63 23.22 57.77
C ASP A 539 8.83 23.19 56.24
N ILE A 540 9.58 22.18 55.79
CA ILE A 540 9.71 21.82 54.38
C ILE A 540 8.66 20.74 54.08
N LEU A 541 7.81 21.01 53.08
CA LEU A 541 6.78 20.08 52.62
C LEU A 541 7.08 19.66 51.18
N PHE A 542 6.77 18.41 50.87
CA PHE A 542 6.95 17.80 49.56
C PHE A 542 5.60 17.49 48.95
N VAL A 543 5.48 17.56 47.63
CA VAL A 543 4.31 17.01 46.94
C VAL A 543 4.32 15.48 47.07
N ASP A 544 3.20 14.92 47.53
CA ASP A 544 2.98 13.47 47.69
C ASP A 544 2.67 12.87 46.32
N ILE A 545 3.73 12.51 45.58
CA ILE A 545 3.63 11.93 44.24
C ILE A 545 3.14 10.47 44.32
N PRO A 546 2.19 10.04 43.48
CA PRO A 546 1.81 8.63 43.34
C PRO A 546 2.98 7.77 42.85
N GLU A 547 3.09 6.54 43.34
CA GLU A 547 4.18 5.61 42.98
C GLU A 547 4.34 5.40 41.46
N GLY A 548 3.22 5.26 40.75
CA GLY A 548 3.20 5.09 39.30
C GLY A 548 3.72 6.30 38.53
N ASP A 549 3.57 7.51 39.07
CA ASP A 549 4.08 8.74 38.47
C ASP A 549 5.57 8.89 38.79
N ALA A 550 5.99 8.62 40.03
CA ALA A 550 7.39 8.64 40.45
C ALA A 550 8.27 7.69 39.63
N LYS A 551 7.76 6.49 39.31
CA LYS A 551 8.44 5.53 38.42
C LYS A 551 8.64 6.08 37.01
N LYS A 552 7.62 6.71 36.42
CA LYS A 552 7.72 7.31 35.08
C LYS A 552 8.67 8.50 35.07
N LEU A 553 8.57 9.37 36.07
CA LEU A 553 9.40 10.57 36.21
C LEU A 553 10.89 10.23 36.41
N SER A 554 11.19 9.10 37.06
CA SER A 554 12.57 8.62 37.24
C SER A 554 13.26 8.27 35.91
N GLN A 555 12.48 7.95 34.87
CA GLN A 555 12.94 7.61 33.53
C GLN A 555 12.87 8.80 32.54
N MET A 556 12.32 9.93 32.96
CA MET A 556 12.20 11.15 32.15
C MET A 556 13.37 12.11 32.43
N GLU A 557 13.70 12.95 31.44
CA GLU A 557 14.53 14.12 31.68
C GLU A 557 13.73 15.16 32.48
N LEU A 558 14.24 15.51 33.66
CA LEU A 558 13.71 16.52 34.57
C LEU A 558 14.70 17.67 34.68
N THR A 559 14.24 18.84 35.11
CA THR A 559 15.17 19.91 35.51
C THR A 559 16.01 19.48 36.71
N TYR A 560 17.15 20.13 36.93
CA TYR A 560 18.05 19.78 38.04
C TYR A 560 17.33 19.84 39.40
N ASP A 561 16.51 20.87 39.62
CA ASP A 561 15.75 21.06 40.86
C ASP A 561 14.62 20.04 41.01
N GLU A 562 13.90 19.70 39.93
CA GLU A 562 12.86 18.66 39.95
C GLU A 562 13.47 17.29 40.23
N ARG A 563 14.68 17.02 39.69
CA ARG A 563 15.38 15.77 39.94
C ARG A 563 15.82 15.65 41.39
N GLU A 564 16.38 16.71 41.95
CA GLU A 564 16.76 16.75 43.38
C GLU A 564 15.54 16.55 44.29
N ALA A 565 14.41 17.18 43.94
CA ALA A 565 13.16 16.99 44.67
C ALA A 565 12.63 15.55 44.57
N LEU A 566 12.68 14.95 43.39
CA LEU A 566 12.29 13.56 43.19
C LEU A 566 13.17 12.60 43.99
N ASP A 567 14.49 12.79 43.99
CA ASP A 567 15.43 11.94 44.72
C ASP A 567 15.16 11.99 46.24
N LYS A 568 14.86 13.18 46.79
CA LYS A 568 14.42 13.32 48.20
C LYS A 568 13.10 12.63 48.46
N ILE A 569 12.11 12.79 47.57
CA ILE A 569 10.81 12.11 47.70
C ILE A 569 10.97 10.59 47.68
N LEU A 570 11.82 10.07 46.79
CA LEU A 570 12.17 8.64 46.73
C LEU A 570 12.84 8.18 48.01
N GLU A 571 13.78 8.95 48.56
CA GLU A 571 14.42 8.63 49.84
C GLU A 571 13.41 8.55 50.98
N ILE A 572 12.49 9.52 51.08
CA ILE A 572 11.43 9.57 52.09
C ILE A 572 10.53 8.33 51.97
N LYS A 573 10.00 8.05 50.79
CA LYS A 573 9.05 6.93 50.57
C LYS A 573 9.73 5.56 50.70
N ARG A 574 11.01 5.44 50.36
CA ARG A 574 11.76 4.17 50.45
C ARG A 574 12.16 3.79 51.87
N LYS A 575 12.07 4.69 52.85
CA LYS A 575 12.19 4.36 54.28
C LYS A 575 11.09 3.41 54.74
N GLU A 576 9.87 3.55 54.20
CA GLU A 576 8.73 2.67 54.49
C GLU A 576 8.64 1.48 53.53
N ASN A 577 8.88 1.70 52.23
CA ASN A 577 8.85 0.65 51.21
C ASN A 577 10.09 0.71 50.30
N ARG A 578 11.05 -0.18 50.53
CA ARG A 578 12.35 -0.21 49.84
C ARG A 578 12.26 -0.28 48.30
N PHE A 579 11.16 -0.79 47.75
CA PHE A 579 10.95 -0.94 46.30
C PHE A 579 10.07 0.17 45.69
N TRP A 580 9.67 1.17 46.48
CA TRP A 580 8.79 2.23 46.02
C TRP A 580 9.41 3.03 44.86
N GLY A 581 8.67 3.14 43.76
CA GLY A 581 9.08 3.90 42.57
C GLY A 581 10.17 3.24 41.72
N ILE A 582 10.34 1.90 41.80
CA ILE A 582 11.23 1.09 40.94
C ILE A 582 10.47 0.49 39.76
#